data_AF-A0AAD5QXD6-F1
#
_entry.id   AF-A0AAD5QXD6-F1
#
_cell.length_a   1.000
_cell.length_b   1.000
_cell.length_c   1.000
_cell.angle_alpha   90.00
_cell.angle_beta   90.00
_cell.angle_gamma   90.00
#
_symmetry.space_group_name_H-M   'P 1'
#
loop_
_entity.id
_entity.type
_entity.pdbx_description
1 polymer ?
#
loop_
_entity_poly.entity_id
_entity_poly.type
_entity_poly.pdbx_seq_one_letter_code
_entity_poly.pdbx_strand_id
1 'polypeptide(L)'
;MNILKTMPNLRTGLFMILLTAILSVVSGCGVVPAGQASTRIFTVTGFTLPVAMVHTGDTALRARLSNIASSRGAVQALVNRLVMQTVFDVLESQGRSALLPDAVISSILGQLTINITYEPLECKKAALKPAENRHPMDDQCIIVSKTVTGICTKRVRGQGMMCNMPIAIKAIPPRHLTIGGTISTTNIIMASWSRTMWQSVVNRAVRMLASGPLESNFSSASAVVSGS
;
A
#
# COMPACT_ATOMS: atom_id res chain seq x y z
N MET A 1 34.44 -24.44 36.97
CA MET A 1 33.99 -25.00 35.68
C MET A 1 33.85 -23.83 34.72
N ASN A 2 34.80 -23.74 33.78
CA ASN A 2 34.88 -22.72 32.74
C ASN A 2 33.74 -22.91 31.73
N ILE A 3 33.15 -21.81 31.23
CA ILE A 3 33.20 -21.39 29.82
C ILE A 3 32.62 -19.97 29.77
N LEU A 4 33.55 -19.02 29.84
CA LEU A 4 33.41 -17.69 29.28
C LEU A 4 33.47 -17.88 27.75
N LYS A 5 32.40 -17.60 27.01
CA LYS A 5 32.45 -17.53 25.53
C LYS A 5 32.16 -16.11 25.09
N THR A 6 33.28 -15.44 24.80
CA THR A 6 33.47 -14.27 23.97
C THR A 6 32.59 -14.25 22.71
N MET A 7 31.92 -13.13 22.46
CA MET A 7 31.72 -12.60 21.11
C MET A 7 32.00 -11.08 21.13
N PRO A 8 33.08 -10.62 20.44
CA PRO A 8 33.43 -9.22 20.37
C PRO A 8 32.85 -8.54 19.11
N ASN A 9 32.47 -7.27 19.25
CA ASN A 9 32.76 -6.19 18.31
C ASN A 9 32.40 -6.36 16.82
N LEU A 10 31.11 -6.32 16.47
CA LEU A 10 30.67 -5.99 15.10
C LEU A 10 29.54 -4.96 15.00
N ARG A 11 29.08 -4.41 16.13
CA ARG A 11 27.97 -3.43 16.18
C ARG A 11 28.41 -1.98 16.31
N THR A 12 29.67 -1.73 16.67
CA THR A 12 30.19 -0.38 16.97
C THR A 12 30.92 0.28 15.81
N GLY A 13 31.37 -0.47 14.79
CA GLY A 13 32.06 0.08 13.62
C GLY A 13 31.14 0.79 12.61
N LEU A 14 29.87 0.36 12.51
CA LEU A 14 28.89 0.98 11.61
C LEU A 14 28.39 2.35 12.12
N PHE A 15 28.52 2.60 13.42
CA PHE A 15 28.00 3.81 14.08
C PHE A 15 28.92 5.04 13.88
N MET A 16 30.23 4.83 13.67
CA MET A 16 31.18 5.93 13.44
C MET A 16 31.24 6.39 11.97
N ILE A 17 30.97 5.52 10.99
CA ILE A 17 30.93 5.91 9.57
C ILE A 17 29.64 6.70 9.25
N LEU A 18 28.59 6.55 10.07
CA LEU A 18 27.35 7.30 9.91
C LEU A 18 27.47 8.76 10.37
N LEU A 19 28.36 9.09 11.31
CA LEU A 19 28.43 10.43 11.91
C LEU A 19 29.20 11.45 11.05
N THR A 20 30.09 11.01 10.16
CA THR A 20 30.84 11.91 9.26
C THR A 20 30.12 12.23 7.94
N ALA A 21 29.04 11.51 7.60
CA ALA A 21 28.25 11.75 6.38
C ALA A 21 27.10 12.77 6.56
N ILE A 22 26.79 13.18 7.80
CA ILE A 22 25.62 14.04 8.10
C ILE A 22 25.93 15.54 7.93
N LEU A 23 27.20 15.94 7.79
CA LEU A 23 27.61 17.36 7.76
C LEU A 23 27.69 18.00 6.36
N SER A 24 27.29 17.32 5.29
CA SER A 24 27.35 17.86 3.92
C SER A 24 25.98 18.14 3.28
N VAL A 25 24.96 18.50 4.07
CA VAL A 25 23.74 19.18 3.56
C VAL A 25 23.95 20.69 3.60
N VAL A 26 24.88 21.17 2.77
CA VAL A 26 24.87 22.58 2.34
C VAL A 26 23.79 22.70 1.27
N SER A 27 22.73 23.43 1.59
CA SER A 27 21.65 23.82 0.68
C SER A 27 22.16 24.77 -0.42
N GLY A 28 22.92 24.21 -1.36
CA GLY A 28 23.12 24.80 -2.68
C GLY A 28 22.12 24.17 -3.64
N CYS A 29 21.51 24.98 -4.52
CA CYS A 29 20.69 24.52 -5.65
C CYS A 29 21.54 23.79 -6.72
N GLY A 30 22.41 22.88 -6.31
CA GLY A 30 23.23 22.05 -7.18
C GLY A 30 22.40 20.89 -7.71
N VAL A 31 22.49 20.65 -9.02
CA VAL A 31 21.95 19.47 -9.68
C VAL A 31 22.53 18.24 -8.97
N VAL A 32 21.66 17.41 -8.38
CA VAL A 32 22.05 16.15 -7.72
C VAL A 32 22.88 15.33 -8.72
N PRO A 33 24.16 15.00 -8.42
CA PRO A 33 24.98 14.20 -9.31
C PRO A 33 24.29 12.88 -9.69
N ALA A 34 24.40 12.49 -10.96
CA ALA A 34 23.94 11.18 -11.41
C ALA A 34 24.55 10.08 -10.52
N GLY A 35 23.68 9.28 -9.89
CA GLY A 35 24.08 8.23 -8.94
C GLY A 35 23.70 8.47 -7.47
N GLN A 36 23.17 9.64 -7.09
CA GLN A 36 22.69 9.89 -5.72
C GLN A 36 21.18 9.68 -5.52
N ALA A 37 20.39 9.70 -6.60
CA ALA A 37 18.97 9.38 -6.53
C ALA A 37 18.75 7.87 -6.75
N SER A 38 18.01 7.25 -5.83
CA SER A 38 17.61 5.85 -5.95
C SER A 38 16.11 5.75 -6.09
N THR A 39 15.63 4.94 -7.04
CA THR A 39 14.22 4.66 -7.21
C THR A 39 13.98 3.16 -7.12
N ARG A 40 12.95 2.78 -6.38
CA ARG A 40 12.53 1.39 -6.16
C ARG A 40 11.07 1.26 -6.54
N ILE A 41 10.75 0.22 -7.31
CA ILE A 41 9.37 -0.12 -7.62
C ILE A 41 8.90 -1.10 -6.56
N PHE A 42 7.67 -0.98 -6.11
CA PHE A 42 7.05 -1.98 -5.26
C PHE A 42 5.66 -2.33 -5.75
N THR A 43 5.21 -3.51 -5.36
CA THR A 43 3.87 -4.01 -5.67
C THR A 43 3.32 -4.75 -4.46
N VAL A 44 2.11 -4.42 -4.05
CA VAL A 44 1.34 -5.07 -2.99
C VAL A 44 0.20 -5.86 -3.63
N THR A 45 0.10 -7.14 -3.31
CA THR A 45 -0.95 -8.04 -3.80
C THR A 45 -1.46 -8.94 -2.66
N GLY A 46 -2.46 -9.77 -2.93
CA GLY A 46 -2.96 -10.76 -1.97
C GLY A 46 -3.91 -10.20 -0.91
N PHE A 47 -4.34 -8.95 -1.02
CA PHE A 47 -5.42 -8.39 -0.21
C PHE A 47 -6.80 -8.69 -0.84
N THR A 48 -7.84 -8.72 -0.03
CA THR A 48 -9.24 -8.70 -0.52
C THR A 48 -9.72 -7.26 -0.63
N LEU A 49 -10.59 -6.93 -1.59
CA LEU A 49 -10.95 -5.54 -1.89
C LEU A 49 -11.87 -4.94 -0.81
N PRO A 50 -11.40 -4.01 0.06
CA PRO A 50 -12.28 -3.36 1.02
C PRO A 50 -13.23 -2.40 0.30
N VAL A 51 -14.44 -2.22 0.83
CA VAL A 51 -15.42 -1.24 0.30
C VAL A 51 -14.85 0.19 0.26
N ALA A 52 -13.93 0.52 1.17
CA ALA A 52 -13.26 1.82 1.18
C ALA A 52 -12.32 2.07 -0.02
N MET A 53 -11.86 1.02 -0.70
CA MET A 53 -11.01 1.12 -1.89
C MET A 53 -11.80 1.05 -3.21
N VAL A 54 -13.09 1.33 -3.13
CA VAL A 54 -14.04 1.25 -4.24
C VAL A 54 -14.82 2.55 -4.29
N HIS A 55 -15.22 2.97 -5.49
CA HIS A 55 -16.03 4.16 -5.65
C HIS A 55 -17.37 3.90 -6.32
N THR A 56 -18.31 4.81 -6.09
CA THR A 56 -19.59 4.85 -6.79
C THR A 56 -20.04 6.28 -7.01
N GLY A 57 -20.65 6.54 -8.17
CA GLY A 57 -21.38 7.78 -8.42
C GLY A 57 -22.80 7.78 -7.87
N ASP A 58 -23.33 6.62 -7.44
CA ASP A 58 -24.70 6.47 -6.96
C ASP A 58 -24.84 6.97 -5.50
N THR A 59 -25.61 8.03 -5.31
CA THR A 59 -25.89 8.64 -3.99
C THR A 59 -26.66 7.70 -3.06
N ALA A 60 -27.59 6.89 -3.57
CA ALA A 60 -28.34 5.93 -2.78
C ALA A 60 -27.43 4.79 -2.29
N LEU A 61 -26.49 4.36 -3.13
CA LEU A 61 -25.50 3.36 -2.72
C LEU A 61 -24.55 3.91 -1.65
N ARG A 62 -24.11 5.17 -1.77
CA ARG A 62 -23.29 5.82 -0.73
C ARG A 62 -24.03 5.96 0.60
N ALA A 63 -25.32 6.26 0.56
CA ALA A 63 -26.13 6.33 1.78
C ALA A 63 -26.22 4.98 2.50
N ARG A 64 -26.21 3.87 1.75
CA ARG A 64 -26.23 2.50 2.29
C ARG A 64 -24.86 2.00 2.75
N LEU A 65 -23.79 2.49 2.13
CA LEU A 65 -22.41 2.10 2.40
C LEU A 65 -21.60 3.33 2.82
N SER A 66 -21.64 3.67 4.10
CA SER A 66 -21.01 4.89 4.63
C SER A 66 -19.51 5.02 4.32
N ASN A 67 -18.84 3.92 3.99
CA ASN A 67 -17.40 3.88 3.74
C ASN A 67 -17.01 3.79 2.25
N ILE A 68 -17.97 3.73 1.32
CA ILE A 68 -17.64 3.71 -0.11
C ILE A 68 -17.29 5.12 -0.58
N ALA A 69 -16.27 5.25 -1.41
CA ALA A 69 -15.87 6.55 -1.92
C ALA A 69 -16.84 7.07 -2.98
N SER A 70 -16.95 8.39 -3.10
CA SER A 70 -17.79 9.05 -4.10
C SER A 70 -17.15 9.16 -5.48
N SER A 71 -15.83 8.97 -5.59
CA SER A 71 -15.11 9.14 -6.84
C SER A 71 -13.82 8.33 -6.85
N ARG A 72 -13.30 8.11 -8.06
CA ARG A 72 -11.98 7.50 -8.27
C ARG A 72 -10.87 8.28 -7.55
N GLY A 73 -10.90 9.61 -7.64
CA GLY A 73 -9.90 10.48 -7.02
C GLY A 73 -9.90 10.37 -5.49
N ALA A 74 -11.07 10.21 -4.86
CA ALA A 74 -11.17 10.01 -3.42
C ALA A 74 -10.54 8.69 -2.97
N VAL A 75 -10.72 7.61 -3.74
CA VAL A 75 -10.05 6.32 -3.47
C VAL A 75 -8.55 6.45 -3.64
N GLN A 76 -8.09 7.07 -4.73
CA GLN A 76 -6.66 7.26 -4.97
C GLN A 76 -6.02 8.08 -3.85
N ALA A 77 -6.65 9.18 -3.42
CA ALA A 77 -6.16 9.97 -2.29
C ALA A 77 -6.10 9.18 -0.98
N LEU A 78 -7.11 8.33 -0.71
CA LEU A 78 -7.12 7.44 0.45
C LEU A 78 -5.96 6.45 0.41
N VAL A 79 -5.80 5.73 -0.70
CA VAL A 79 -4.74 4.72 -0.85
C VAL A 79 -3.36 5.39 -0.79
N ASN A 80 -3.19 6.53 -1.44
CA ASN A 80 -1.95 7.31 -1.37
C ASN A 80 -1.62 7.68 0.07
N ARG A 81 -2.59 8.22 0.81
CA ARG A 81 -2.42 8.58 2.22
C ARG A 81 -2.05 7.36 3.07
N LEU A 82 -2.76 6.26 2.93
CA LEU A 82 -2.51 5.04 3.71
C LEU A 82 -1.11 4.48 3.47
N VAL A 83 -0.70 4.36 2.20
CA VAL A 83 0.62 3.83 1.87
C VAL A 83 1.73 4.80 2.29
N MET A 84 1.58 6.10 2.05
CA MET A 84 2.57 7.09 2.49
C MET A 84 2.74 7.11 4.01
N GLN A 85 1.63 7.16 4.76
CA GLN A 85 1.66 7.16 6.22
C GLN A 85 2.33 5.91 6.75
N THR A 86 1.93 4.73 6.29
CA THR A 86 2.53 3.47 6.76
C THR A 86 4.00 3.33 6.40
N VAL A 87 4.43 3.78 5.22
CA VAL A 87 5.87 3.77 4.86
C VAL A 87 6.65 4.73 5.74
N PHE A 88 6.15 5.95 5.97
CA PHE A 88 6.81 6.92 6.87
C PHE A 88 6.86 6.41 8.31
N ASP A 89 5.78 5.89 8.86
CA ASP A 89 5.75 5.35 10.23
C ASP A 89 6.78 4.23 10.41
N VAL A 90 6.92 3.35 9.40
CA VAL A 90 7.94 2.29 9.43
C VAL A 90 9.35 2.86 9.42
N LEU A 91 9.61 3.87 8.60
CA LEU A 91 10.92 4.50 8.50
C LEU A 91 11.26 5.30 9.76
N GLU A 92 10.29 6.01 10.35
CA GLU A 92 10.44 6.68 11.65
C GLU A 92 10.76 5.68 12.76
N SER A 93 9.99 4.59 12.82
CA SER A 93 10.20 3.51 13.79
C SER A 93 11.59 2.89 13.64
N GLN A 94 12.06 2.67 12.41
CA GLN A 94 13.41 2.16 12.15
C GLN A 94 14.49 3.17 12.53
N GLY A 95 14.32 4.46 12.20
CA GLY A 95 15.24 5.52 12.55
C GLY A 95 15.40 5.66 14.07
N ARG A 96 14.29 5.63 14.81
CA ARG A 96 14.29 5.63 16.28
C ARG A 96 14.96 4.38 16.85
N SER A 97 14.70 3.21 16.25
CA SER A 97 15.37 1.96 16.65
C SER A 97 16.88 1.99 16.40
N ALA A 98 17.34 2.82 15.47
CA ALA A 98 18.75 3.08 15.20
C ALA A 98 19.32 4.26 16.01
N LEU A 99 18.57 4.80 16.97
CA LEU A 99 18.94 5.94 17.82
C LEU A 99 19.26 7.22 17.02
N LEU A 100 18.63 7.40 15.87
CA LEU A 100 18.73 8.66 15.13
C LEU A 100 17.90 9.75 15.84
N PRO A 101 18.41 10.99 15.95
CA PRO A 101 17.62 12.12 16.43
C PRO A 101 16.41 12.37 15.51
N ASP A 102 15.27 12.79 16.08
CA ASP A 102 14.03 13.05 15.31
C ASP A 102 14.24 14.06 14.17
N ALA A 103 15.11 15.06 14.37
CA ALA A 103 15.46 16.03 13.33
C ALA A 103 16.16 15.38 12.12
N VAL A 104 16.99 14.36 12.36
CA VAL A 104 17.66 13.60 11.29
C VAL A 104 16.65 12.72 10.57
N ILE A 105 15.78 12.04 11.30
CA ILE A 105 14.69 11.22 10.73
C ILE A 105 13.82 12.08 9.82
N SER A 106 13.36 13.24 10.30
CA SER A 106 12.54 14.17 9.53
C SER A 106 13.25 14.68 8.27
N SER A 107 14.54 15.01 8.36
CA SER A 107 15.35 15.43 7.20
C SER A 107 15.49 14.32 6.14
N ILE A 108 15.63 13.07 6.58
CA ILE A 108 15.69 11.90 5.69
C ILE A 108 14.33 11.67 5.02
N LEU A 109 13.24 11.72 5.78
CA LEU A 109 11.88 11.54 5.25
C LEU A 109 11.46 12.64 4.28
N GLY A 110 11.91 13.88 4.51
CA GLY A 110 11.68 15.01 3.61
C GLY A 110 12.33 14.86 2.23
N GLN A 111 13.25 13.89 2.07
CA GLN A 111 13.90 13.55 0.80
C GLN A 111 13.27 12.33 0.10
N LEU A 112 12.18 11.78 0.66
CA LEU A 112 11.47 10.63 0.12
C LEU A 112 10.25 11.08 -0.70
N THR A 113 10.19 10.64 -1.95
CA THR A 113 9.03 10.81 -2.81
C THR A 113 8.41 9.44 -3.05
N ILE A 114 7.14 9.28 -2.68
CA ILE A 114 6.38 8.06 -2.94
C ILE A 114 5.30 8.39 -3.97
N ASN A 115 5.31 7.67 -5.09
CA ASN A 115 4.24 7.72 -6.08
C ASN A 115 3.49 6.39 -6.08
N ILE A 116 2.17 6.44 -6.03
CA ILE A 116 1.33 5.25 -5.89
C ILE A 116 0.44 5.12 -7.11
N THR A 117 0.36 3.89 -7.62
CA THR A 117 -0.48 3.51 -8.75
C THR A 117 -1.50 2.49 -8.27
N TYR A 118 -2.77 2.88 -8.27
CA TYR A 118 -3.89 2.00 -7.94
C TYR A 118 -5.03 2.26 -8.92
N GLU A 119 -5.71 1.19 -9.35
CA GLU A 119 -6.89 1.25 -10.23
C GLU A 119 -8.16 0.92 -9.42
N PRO A 120 -8.89 1.93 -8.91
CA PRO A 120 -10.11 1.70 -8.16
C PRO A 120 -11.19 1.01 -8.99
N LEU A 121 -11.91 0.09 -8.36
CA LEU A 121 -13.11 -0.50 -8.93
C LEU A 121 -14.29 0.49 -8.80
N GLU A 122 -15.07 0.64 -9.87
CA GLU A 122 -16.35 1.36 -9.84
C GLU A 122 -17.50 0.38 -9.60
N CYS A 123 -18.27 0.61 -8.54
CA CYS A 123 -19.49 -0.14 -8.24
C CYS A 123 -20.72 0.71 -8.52
N LYS A 124 -21.32 0.55 -9.70
CA LYS A 124 -22.55 1.28 -10.07
C LYS A 124 -23.75 0.87 -9.23
N LYS A 125 -23.83 -0.42 -8.92
CA LYS A 125 -24.81 -1.00 -7.99
C LYS A 125 -24.11 -1.97 -7.05
N ALA A 126 -24.74 -2.29 -5.93
CA ALA A 126 -24.26 -3.34 -5.04
C ALA A 126 -25.37 -4.27 -4.55
N ALA A 127 -25.02 -5.54 -4.42
CA ALA A 127 -25.77 -6.52 -3.66
C ALA A 127 -25.09 -6.72 -2.31
N LEU A 128 -25.78 -6.39 -1.21
CA LEU A 128 -25.28 -6.64 0.16
C LEU A 128 -25.38 -8.12 0.55
N LYS A 129 -26.26 -8.86 -0.14
CA LYS A 129 -26.42 -10.31 -0.03
C LYS A 129 -26.80 -10.88 -1.41
N PRO A 130 -26.23 -12.03 -1.83
CA PRO A 130 -26.50 -12.62 -3.15
C PRO A 130 -27.99 -12.89 -3.41
N ALA A 131 -28.75 -13.23 -2.36
CA ALA A 131 -30.14 -13.68 -2.46
C ALA A 131 -31.19 -12.55 -2.60
N GLU A 132 -30.82 -11.28 -2.44
CA GLU A 132 -31.80 -10.19 -2.26
C GLU A 132 -32.09 -9.40 -3.55
N ASN A 133 -31.25 -9.51 -4.58
CA ASN A 133 -31.40 -8.72 -5.81
C ASN A 133 -32.11 -9.50 -6.92
N ARG A 134 -33.44 -9.39 -6.98
CA ARG A 134 -34.29 -9.86 -8.11
C ARG A 134 -34.39 -8.86 -9.27
N HIS A 135 -33.58 -7.81 -9.28
CA HIS A 135 -33.66 -6.77 -10.32
C HIS A 135 -32.75 -7.08 -11.51
N PRO A 136 -33.28 -7.03 -12.75
CA PRO A 136 -32.48 -7.26 -13.93
C PRO A 136 -31.48 -6.13 -14.16
N MET A 137 -30.22 -6.57 -14.28
CA MET A 137 -29.25 -6.09 -15.26
C MET A 137 -28.75 -4.65 -15.06
N ASP A 138 -27.76 -4.47 -14.19
CA ASP A 138 -26.60 -3.56 -14.36
C ASP A 138 -25.38 -4.19 -13.69
N ASP A 139 -24.18 -3.82 -14.12
CA ASP A 139 -22.94 -4.31 -13.52
C ASP A 139 -22.93 -3.95 -12.03
N GLN A 140 -22.88 -4.97 -11.18
CA GLN A 140 -23.05 -4.82 -9.75
C GLN A 140 -21.93 -5.51 -8.97
N CYS A 141 -21.50 -4.87 -7.90
CA CYS A 141 -20.54 -5.45 -6.97
C CYS A 141 -21.25 -6.29 -5.92
N ILE A 142 -20.67 -7.43 -5.59
CA ILE A 142 -21.14 -8.28 -4.51
C ILE A 142 -20.35 -7.90 -3.26
N ILE A 143 -21.05 -7.39 -2.25
CA ILE A 143 -20.44 -6.91 -1.01
C ILE A 143 -20.91 -7.81 0.11
N VAL A 144 -19.95 -8.41 0.81
CA VAL A 144 -20.21 -9.18 2.02
C VAL A 144 -19.51 -8.46 3.17
N SER A 145 -20.31 -7.99 4.13
CA SER A 145 -19.87 -7.18 5.26
C SER A 145 -19.22 -5.86 4.81
N LYS A 146 -17.89 -5.81 4.70
CA LYS A 146 -17.10 -4.63 4.31
C LYS A 146 -16.15 -4.91 3.14
N THR A 147 -16.34 -6.02 2.45
CA THR A 147 -15.44 -6.53 1.42
C THR A 147 -16.21 -6.78 0.13
N VAL A 148 -15.67 -6.34 -0.99
CA VAL A 148 -16.16 -6.75 -2.30
C VAL A 148 -15.61 -8.14 -2.60
N THR A 149 -16.50 -9.11 -2.80
CA THR A 149 -16.15 -10.51 -3.03
C THR A 149 -16.22 -10.91 -4.50
N GLY A 150 -16.90 -10.12 -5.33
CA GLY A 150 -17.04 -10.40 -6.75
C GLY A 150 -17.76 -9.30 -7.51
N ILE A 151 -17.78 -9.45 -8.83
CA ILE A 151 -18.47 -8.56 -9.76
C ILE A 151 -19.44 -9.40 -10.56
N CYS A 152 -20.69 -8.95 -10.65
CA CYS A 152 -21.66 -9.53 -11.55
C CYS A 152 -21.83 -8.61 -12.76
N THR A 153 -21.54 -9.14 -13.96
CA THR A 153 -21.69 -8.42 -15.23
C THR A 153 -22.89 -8.95 -16.00
N LYS A 154 -23.60 -8.09 -16.73
CA LYS A 154 -24.64 -8.57 -17.68
C LYS A 154 -24.02 -9.59 -18.65
N ARG A 155 -24.68 -10.74 -18.86
CA ARG A 155 -24.32 -11.61 -19.99
C ARG A 155 -25.04 -11.13 -21.26
N VAL A 156 -24.37 -11.29 -22.40
CA VAL A 156 -24.84 -10.89 -23.73
C VAL A 156 -26.17 -11.58 -24.06
N ARG A 157 -27.14 -10.77 -24.52
CA ARG A 157 -28.47 -11.05 -25.12
C ARG A 157 -29.11 -12.44 -24.88
N GLY A 158 -30.27 -12.43 -24.22
CA GLY A 158 -31.29 -13.48 -24.34
C GLY A 158 -31.51 -14.35 -23.09
N GLN A 159 -30.61 -14.32 -22.11
CA GLN A 159 -30.78 -15.05 -20.86
C GLN A 159 -30.67 -14.09 -19.67
N GLY A 160 -31.79 -13.88 -18.98
CA GLY A 160 -31.86 -13.14 -17.73
C GLY A 160 -31.14 -13.88 -16.61
N MET A 161 -29.82 -13.85 -16.55
CA MET A 161 -29.10 -14.36 -15.37
C MET A 161 -29.24 -13.39 -14.21
N MET A 162 -29.79 -13.90 -13.11
CA MET A 162 -29.79 -13.23 -11.81
C MET A 162 -28.40 -13.36 -11.17
N CYS A 163 -27.91 -12.29 -10.56
CA CYS A 163 -26.64 -12.29 -9.81
C CYS A 163 -26.68 -13.10 -8.48
N ASN A 164 -27.79 -13.81 -8.25
CA ASN A 164 -27.94 -14.79 -7.18
C ASN A 164 -27.34 -16.16 -7.55
N MET A 165 -27.04 -16.41 -8.83
CA MET A 165 -26.42 -17.66 -9.24
C MET A 165 -24.89 -17.56 -9.16
N PRO A 166 -24.19 -18.53 -8.55
CA PRO A 166 -22.72 -18.52 -8.46
C PRO A 166 -22.02 -18.34 -9.81
N ILE A 167 -22.61 -18.85 -10.90
CA ILE A 167 -22.07 -18.74 -12.27
C ILE A 167 -22.07 -17.31 -12.83
N ALA A 168 -22.88 -16.41 -12.27
CA ALA A 168 -22.95 -15.02 -12.70
C ALA A 168 -21.94 -14.12 -11.97
N ILE A 169 -21.37 -14.60 -10.86
CA ILE A 169 -20.39 -13.88 -10.06
C ILE A 169 -19.00 -14.17 -10.62
N LYS A 170 -18.35 -13.14 -11.16
CA LYS A 170 -16.97 -13.21 -11.62
C LYS A 170 -16.03 -12.75 -10.52
N ALA A 171 -14.84 -13.34 -10.51
CA ALA A 171 -13.74 -12.87 -9.68
C ALA A 171 -13.38 -11.41 -10.03
N ILE A 172 -12.88 -10.68 -9.04
CA ILE A 172 -12.40 -9.31 -9.21
C ILE A 172 -11.11 -9.36 -10.06
N PRO A 173 -11.01 -8.60 -11.17
CA PRO A 173 -9.78 -8.53 -11.95
C PRO A 173 -8.57 -8.15 -11.10
N PRO A 174 -7.39 -8.78 -11.28
CA PRO A 174 -6.20 -8.54 -10.45
C PRO A 174 -5.75 -7.08 -10.36
N ARG A 175 -6.02 -6.27 -11.38
CA ARG A 175 -5.69 -4.83 -11.40
C ARG A 175 -6.36 -4.02 -10.28
N HIS A 176 -7.51 -4.46 -9.77
CA HIS A 176 -8.18 -3.84 -8.63
C HIS A 176 -7.70 -4.40 -7.27
N LEU A 177 -6.91 -5.48 -7.31
CA LEU A 177 -6.32 -6.18 -6.15
C LEU A 177 -4.79 -6.03 -6.11
N THR A 178 -4.28 -5.01 -6.80
CA THR A 178 -2.84 -4.72 -6.89
C THR A 178 -2.62 -3.23 -6.62
N ILE A 179 -1.76 -2.92 -5.65
CA ILE A 179 -1.27 -1.55 -5.42
C ILE A 179 0.18 -1.53 -5.90
N GLY A 180 0.47 -0.74 -6.93
CA GLY A 180 1.83 -0.47 -7.38
C GLY A 180 2.34 0.86 -6.83
N GLY A 181 3.63 1.07 -6.89
CA GLY A 181 4.20 2.39 -6.62
C GLY A 181 5.71 2.44 -6.82
N THR A 182 6.24 3.64 -6.72
CA THR A 182 7.67 3.92 -6.70
C THR A 182 8.03 4.67 -5.43
N ILE A 183 9.14 4.30 -4.83
CA ILE A 183 9.78 5.02 -3.74
C ILE A 183 11.09 5.58 -4.30
N SER A 184 11.21 6.89 -4.32
CA SER A 184 12.39 7.60 -4.78
C SER A 184 12.98 8.39 -3.63
N THR A 185 14.30 8.38 -3.50
CA THR A 185 15.04 9.13 -2.48
C THR A 185 16.24 9.81 -3.08
N THR A 186 16.52 11.03 -2.64
CA THR A 186 17.81 11.73 -2.88
C THR A 186 18.77 11.60 -1.69
N ASN A 187 18.31 11.03 -0.57
CA ASN A 187 19.14 10.79 0.59
C ASN A 187 20.16 9.68 0.31
N ILE A 188 21.46 9.98 0.45
CA ILE A 188 22.54 9.05 0.11
C ILE A 188 22.53 7.76 0.93
N ILE A 189 22.10 7.82 2.19
CA ILE A 189 22.02 6.64 3.07
C ILE A 189 20.95 5.70 2.52
N MET A 190 19.73 6.19 2.32
CA MET A 190 18.64 5.37 1.79
C MET A 190 18.85 4.96 0.33
N ALA A 191 19.55 5.79 -0.45
CA ALA A 191 19.88 5.45 -1.83
C ALA A 191 20.79 4.21 -1.93
N SER A 192 21.68 4.03 -0.94
CA SER A 192 22.57 2.88 -0.83
C SER A 192 21.91 1.60 -0.28
N TRP A 193 20.65 1.68 0.17
CA TRP A 193 19.96 0.52 0.73
C TRP A 193 19.76 -0.58 -0.30
N SER A 194 20.06 -1.80 0.12
CA SER A 194 19.84 -2.99 -0.68
C SER A 194 18.35 -3.24 -0.91
N ARG A 195 18.04 -4.05 -1.93
CA ARG A 195 16.68 -4.54 -2.15
C ARG A 195 16.08 -5.20 -0.92
N THR A 196 16.88 -5.93 -0.12
CA THR A 196 16.40 -6.60 1.10
C THR A 196 16.01 -5.62 2.20
N MET A 197 16.73 -4.50 2.35
CA MET A 197 16.35 -3.44 3.28
C MET A 197 15.02 -2.79 2.86
N TRP A 198 14.89 -2.42 1.58
CA TRP A 198 13.64 -1.88 1.04
C TRP A 198 12.48 -2.87 1.16
N GLN A 199 12.72 -4.15 0.88
CA GLN A 199 11.74 -5.21 1.06
C GLN A 199 11.27 -5.32 2.52
N SER A 200 12.17 -5.16 3.49
CA SER A 200 11.81 -5.13 4.92
C SER A 200 10.90 -3.95 5.24
N VAL A 201 11.16 -2.76 4.69
CA VAL A 201 10.32 -1.57 4.87
C VAL A 201 8.91 -1.81 4.34
N VAL A 202 8.78 -2.21 3.08
CA VAL A 202 7.45 -2.41 2.46
C VAL A 202 6.70 -3.56 3.12
N ASN A 203 7.38 -4.64 3.51
CA ASN A 203 6.74 -5.74 4.27
C ASN A 203 6.18 -5.28 5.62
N ARG A 204 6.92 -4.42 6.34
CA ARG A 204 6.42 -3.84 7.60
C ARG A 204 5.24 -2.90 7.35
N ALA A 205 5.26 -2.12 6.28
CA ALA A 205 4.15 -1.24 5.91
C ALA A 205 2.88 -2.05 5.61
N VAL A 206 2.99 -3.16 4.87
CA VAL A 206 1.87 -4.09 4.65
C VAL A 206 1.34 -4.68 5.96
N ARG A 207 2.23 -5.06 6.88
CA ARG A 207 1.81 -5.55 8.22
C ARG A 207 1.08 -4.48 9.02
N MET A 208 1.49 -3.22 8.92
CA MET A 208 0.79 -2.11 9.58
C MET A 208 -0.59 -1.87 8.96
N LEU A 209 -0.75 -2.00 7.64
CA LEU A 209 -2.07 -2.00 7.00
C LEU A 209 -2.94 -3.16 7.50
N ALA A 210 -2.33 -4.34 7.67
CA ALA A 210 -2.98 -5.54 8.20
C ALA A 210 -3.31 -5.47 9.70
N SER A 211 -2.73 -4.55 10.47
CA SER A 211 -3.10 -4.29 11.87
C SER A 211 -3.96 -3.04 12.05
N GLY A 212 -4.32 -2.38 10.94
CA GLY A 212 -5.04 -1.11 10.92
C GLY A 212 -6.54 -1.27 10.60
N PRO A 213 -7.20 -0.19 10.17
CA PRO A 213 -8.63 -0.21 9.83
C PRO A 213 -9.02 -1.18 8.71
N LEU A 214 -8.05 -1.70 7.96
CA LEU A 214 -8.22 -2.63 6.85
C LEU A 214 -7.70 -4.05 7.16
N GLU A 215 -7.55 -4.40 8.44
CA GLU A 215 -6.99 -5.68 8.91
C GLU A 215 -7.55 -6.90 8.18
N SER A 216 -8.87 -7.07 8.18
CA SER A 216 -9.52 -8.23 7.55
C SER A 216 -9.23 -8.35 6.05
N ASN A 217 -8.91 -7.23 5.41
CA ASN A 217 -8.65 -7.16 3.98
C ASN A 217 -7.18 -7.36 3.63
N PHE A 218 -6.26 -6.98 4.51
CA PHE A 218 -4.82 -7.04 4.28
C PHE A 218 -4.09 -8.18 5.01
N SER A 219 -4.80 -9.02 5.77
CA SER A 219 -4.22 -10.15 6.53
C SER A 219 -3.37 -11.12 5.69
N SER A 220 -3.73 -11.34 4.42
CA SER A 220 -2.99 -12.18 3.46
C SER A 220 -2.14 -11.37 2.47
N ALA A 221 -2.09 -10.05 2.63
CA ALA A 221 -1.37 -9.19 1.70
C ALA A 221 0.14 -9.38 1.82
N SER A 222 0.83 -9.23 0.71
CA SER A 222 2.29 -9.27 0.65
C SER A 222 2.80 -8.22 -0.33
N ALA A 223 4.06 -7.81 -0.16
CA ALA A 223 4.71 -6.87 -1.05
C ALA A 223 5.94 -7.48 -1.69
N VAL A 224 6.28 -7.00 -2.88
CA VAL A 224 7.53 -7.28 -3.57
C VAL A 224 8.15 -5.97 -4.02
N VAL A 225 9.43 -5.78 -3.72
CA VAL A 225 10.24 -4.69 -4.27
C VAL A 225 10.98 -5.20 -5.49
N SER A 226 10.98 -4.41 -6.57
CA SER A 226 11.68 -4.67 -7.83
C SER A 226 12.48 -3.42 -8.26
N GLY A 227 13.48 -3.63 -9.12
CA GLY A 227 14.42 -2.60 -9.55
C GLY A 227 15.78 -2.69 -8.84
N SER A 228 16.82 -2.22 -9.54
CA SER A 228 18.24 -2.14 -9.13
C SER A 228 18.62 -0.74 -8.70
#